data_AF-A0A8D8EXV9-F1
#
_entry.id   AF-A0A8D8EXV9-F1
#
_cell.length_a   1.000
_cell.length_b   1.000
_cell.length_c   1.000
_cell.angle_alpha   90.00
_cell.angle_beta   90.00
_cell.angle_gamma   90.00
#
_symmetry.space_group_name_H-M   'P 1'
#
loop_
_entity.id
_entity.type
_entity.pdbx_description
1 polymer ?
#
loop_
_entity_poly.entity_id
_entity_poly.type
_entity_poly.pdbx_seq_one_letter_code
_entity_poly.pdbx_strand_id
1 'polypeptide(L)'
;IQQQMNGGEPPVSDMEVSKEYTPLKPPPQLPPPVPQIVITEQPHPKLHRFRYQSEQRGSTAGSILGVRASGDRPTYPTIEIQGYHGPAKIVISCLSTDDPPRLHPYRLIGRPECRHG
;
A
#
# COMPACT_ATOMS: atom_id res chain seq x y z
N ILE A 1 31.23 -1.61 89.27
CA ILE A 1 29.82 -1.16 89.36
C ILE A 1 29.68 0.03 88.41
N GLN A 2 28.56 0.11 87.66
CA GLN A 2 28.27 0.94 86.46
C GLN A 2 28.91 0.42 85.15
N GLN A 3 28.18 -0.33 84.30
CA GLN A 3 27.16 0.03 83.26
C GLN A 3 27.82 0.59 81.98
N GLN A 4 27.99 -0.21 80.91
CA GLN A 4 27.10 -0.42 79.74
C GLN A 4 26.66 0.87 79.01
N MET A 5 27.04 0.97 77.72
CA MET A 5 26.13 1.38 76.63
C MET A 5 26.49 0.61 75.35
N ASN A 6 25.50 -0.12 74.83
CA ASN A 6 25.47 -0.82 73.56
C ASN A 6 25.01 0.14 72.44
N GLY A 7 25.43 -0.16 71.21
CA GLY A 7 24.81 0.29 69.96
C GLY A 7 25.69 -0.19 68.80
N GLY A 8 25.40 -1.25 68.05
CA GLY A 8 24.10 -1.74 67.60
C GLY A 8 23.91 -1.28 66.16
N GLU A 9 24.59 -1.93 65.21
CA GLU A 9 24.44 -1.73 63.76
C GLU A 9 22.97 -1.97 63.35
N PRO A 10 22.38 -1.16 62.45
CA PRO A 10 21.00 -1.34 62.06
C PRO A 10 20.85 -2.62 61.21
N PRO A 11 19.73 -3.36 61.35
CA PRO A 11 19.47 -4.53 60.53
C PRO A 11 19.12 -4.10 59.11
N VAL A 12 19.86 -4.62 58.13
CA VAL A 12 19.44 -4.66 56.72
C VAL A 12 18.15 -5.49 56.65
N SER A 13 17.04 -4.82 56.35
CA SER A 13 15.77 -5.48 56.11
C SER A 13 15.82 -6.21 54.77
N ASP A 14 15.86 -7.55 54.82
CA ASP A 14 15.63 -8.40 53.66
C ASP A 14 14.18 -8.23 53.19
N MET A 15 13.98 -7.40 52.16
CA MET A 15 12.71 -7.30 51.47
C MET A 15 12.68 -8.41 50.43
N GLU A 16 12.19 -9.59 50.83
CA GLU A 16 11.99 -10.73 49.93
C GLU A 16 10.87 -10.38 48.93
N VAL A 17 11.25 -9.84 47.77
CA VAL A 17 10.33 -9.50 46.69
C VAL A 17 10.01 -10.78 45.92
N SER A 18 9.00 -11.52 46.37
CA SER A 18 8.33 -12.56 45.57
C SER A 18 7.44 -11.91 44.52
N LYS A 19 8.03 -11.37 43.45
CA LYS A 19 7.28 -11.06 42.23
C LYS A 19 7.21 -12.32 41.39
N GLU A 20 6.07 -13.01 41.49
CA GLU A 20 5.69 -14.07 40.58
C GLU A 20 5.65 -13.49 39.15
N TYR A 21 6.60 -13.91 38.32
CA TYR A 21 6.72 -13.45 36.94
C TYR A 21 5.70 -14.21 36.08
N THR A 22 4.44 -13.81 36.11
CA THR A 22 3.45 -14.34 35.16
C THR A 22 3.80 -13.84 33.76
N PRO A 23 4.11 -14.72 32.78
CA PRO A 23 4.40 -14.29 31.42
C PRO A 23 3.16 -13.62 30.83
N LEU A 24 3.30 -12.36 30.40
CA LEU A 24 2.22 -11.66 29.71
C LEU A 24 1.85 -12.45 28.46
N LYS A 25 0.58 -12.81 28.36
CA LYS A 25 0.00 -13.42 27.15
C LYS A 25 0.36 -12.53 25.95
N PRO A 26 0.95 -13.07 24.87
CA PRO A 26 1.26 -12.28 23.69
C PRO A 26 -0.02 -11.57 23.21
N PRO A 27 0.07 -10.30 22.78
CA PRO A 27 -1.08 -9.61 22.22
C PRO A 27 -1.67 -10.46 21.09
N PRO A 28 -3.01 -10.48 20.92
CA PRO A 28 -3.64 -11.23 19.86
C PRO A 28 -2.98 -10.86 18.54
N GLN A 29 -2.35 -11.85 17.89
CA GLN A 29 -1.70 -11.64 16.61
C GLN A 29 -2.81 -11.29 15.62
N LEU A 30 -2.85 -10.04 15.17
CA LEU A 30 -3.76 -9.62 14.10
C LEU A 30 -3.52 -10.53 12.88
N PRO A 31 -4.58 -10.95 12.19
CA PRO A 31 -4.42 -11.74 10.97
C PRO A 31 -3.51 -10.97 10.00
N PRO A 32 -2.67 -11.68 9.23
CA PRO A 32 -1.81 -11.04 8.25
C PRO A 32 -2.66 -10.18 7.29
N PRO A 33 -2.15 -9.02 6.84
CA PRO A 33 -2.89 -8.13 5.95
C PRO A 33 -3.36 -8.87 4.69
N VAL A 34 -4.62 -8.71 4.32
CA VAL A 34 -5.14 -9.25 3.06
C VAL A 34 -4.63 -8.37 1.91
N PRO A 35 -4.04 -8.94 0.84
CA PRO A 35 -3.54 -8.15 -0.27
C PRO A 35 -4.71 -7.51 -1.04
N GLN A 36 -4.61 -6.21 -1.29
CA GLN A 36 -5.63 -5.45 -2.02
C GLN A 36 -5.01 -4.46 -3.00
N ILE A 37 -5.77 -4.13 -4.05
CA ILE A 37 -5.41 -3.10 -5.02
C ILE A 37 -6.30 -1.88 -4.78
N VAL A 38 -5.68 -0.73 -4.57
CA VAL A 38 -6.36 0.55 -4.39
C VAL A 38 -6.01 1.47 -5.55
N ILE A 39 -7.01 2.04 -6.21
CA ILE A 39 -6.78 3.08 -7.22
C ILE A 39 -6.62 4.41 -6.49
N THR A 40 -5.38 4.91 -6.41
CA THR A 40 -5.06 6.17 -5.73
C THR A 40 -5.28 7.39 -6.63
N GLU A 41 -5.26 7.18 -7.96
CA GLU A 41 -5.63 8.19 -8.94
C GLU A 41 -6.38 7.57 -10.12
N GLN A 42 -7.60 8.08 -10.36
CA GLN A 42 -8.44 7.63 -11.47
C GLN A 42 -8.01 8.24 -12.81
N PRO A 43 -8.28 7.56 -13.94
CA PRO A 43 -8.13 8.15 -15.26
C PRO A 43 -9.12 9.30 -15.47
N HIS A 44 -8.67 10.34 -16.15
CA HIS A 44 -9.49 11.50 -16.45
C HIS A 44 -10.56 11.13 -17.49
N PRO A 45 -11.86 11.35 -17.23
CA PRO A 45 -12.94 10.81 -18.06
C PRO A 45 -13.05 11.46 -19.46
N LYS A 46 -12.53 12.68 -19.62
CA LYS A 46 -12.73 13.50 -20.84
C LYS A 46 -11.46 13.98 -21.54
N LEU A 47 -10.26 13.70 -21.01
CA LEU A 47 -9.00 14.27 -21.54
C LEU A 47 -8.26 13.34 -22.50
N HIS A 48 -8.83 12.18 -22.82
CA HIS A 48 -8.23 11.25 -23.76
C HIS A 48 -9.15 11.05 -24.97
N ARG A 49 -8.56 11.06 -26.17
CA ARG A 49 -9.28 10.71 -27.41
C ARG A 49 -8.75 9.43 -27.99
N PHE A 50 -9.66 8.56 -28.41
CA PHE A 50 -9.29 7.36 -29.16
C PHE A 50 -8.70 7.72 -30.52
N ARG A 51 -7.76 6.89 -30.98
CA ARG A 51 -6.99 7.12 -32.21
C ARG A 51 -7.05 5.89 -33.10
N TYR A 52 -7.24 6.12 -34.40
CA TYR A 52 -7.11 5.07 -35.40
C TYR A 52 -5.65 4.72 -35.63
N GLN A 53 -5.39 3.47 -36.00
CA GLN A 53 -4.05 2.98 -36.32
C GLN A 53 -3.40 3.76 -37.48
N SER A 54 -4.20 4.21 -38.46
CA SER A 54 -3.72 4.98 -39.61
C SER A 54 -3.16 6.37 -39.25
N GLU A 55 -3.58 6.96 -38.11
CA GLU A 55 -3.05 8.24 -37.61
C GLU A 55 -1.73 8.08 -36.87
N GLN A 56 -1.34 6.86 -36.50
CA GLN A 56 -0.18 6.58 -35.64
C GLN A 56 1.12 6.61 -36.44
N ARG A 57 1.43 7.75 -37.06
CA ARG A 57 2.69 7.99 -37.77
C ARG A 57 3.79 8.37 -36.77
N GLY A 58 4.25 7.39 -35.99
CA GLY A 58 5.49 7.48 -35.20
C GLY A 58 5.45 8.29 -33.90
N SER A 59 4.27 8.75 -33.46
CA SER A 59 4.09 9.38 -32.15
C SER A 59 3.09 8.58 -31.33
N THR A 60 3.37 8.38 -30.04
CA THR A 60 2.42 7.76 -29.11
C THR A 60 1.15 8.59 -29.08
N ALA A 61 -0.01 7.97 -29.31
CA ALA A 61 -1.30 8.57 -28.94
C ALA A 61 -1.16 9.01 -27.48
N GLY A 62 -1.25 10.31 -27.20
CA GLY A 62 -0.85 10.88 -25.90
C GLY A 62 -1.38 10.11 -24.68
N SER A 63 -0.67 10.22 -23.56
CA SER A 63 -0.96 9.45 -22.35
C SER A 63 -2.37 9.67 -21.82
N ILE A 64 -2.98 8.62 -21.27
CA ILE A 64 -4.17 8.74 -20.42
C ILE A 64 -3.76 9.51 -19.16
N LEU A 65 -4.34 10.68 -18.97
CA LEU A 65 -4.08 11.52 -17.80
C LEU A 65 -4.94 11.11 -16.62
N GLY A 66 -4.48 11.46 -15.41
CA GLY A 66 -5.24 11.29 -14.19
C GLY A 66 -6.21 12.44 -13.94
N VAL A 67 -7.21 12.22 -13.10
CA VAL A 67 -8.24 13.22 -12.75
C VAL A 67 -7.67 14.49 -12.10
N ARG A 68 -6.48 14.41 -11.49
CA ARG A 68 -5.83 15.56 -10.85
C ARG A 68 -4.93 16.35 -11.79
N ALA A 69 -4.84 15.96 -13.06
CA ALA A 69 -3.97 16.60 -14.02
C ALA A 69 -4.43 18.04 -14.27
N SER A 70 -3.48 18.97 -14.21
CA SER A 70 -3.68 20.38 -14.59
C SER A 70 -2.81 20.71 -15.80
N GLY A 71 -3.09 21.82 -16.49
CA GLY A 71 -2.37 22.23 -17.70
C GLY A 71 -0.85 22.26 -17.54
N ASP A 72 -0.36 22.63 -16.36
CA ASP A 72 1.08 22.73 -16.08
C ASP A 72 1.63 21.50 -15.32
N ARG A 73 0.75 20.60 -14.86
CA ARG A 73 1.10 19.46 -14.00
C ARG A 73 0.34 18.21 -14.43
N PRO A 74 0.86 17.44 -15.40
CA PRO A 74 0.25 16.18 -15.78
C PRO A 74 0.41 15.16 -14.65
N THR A 75 -0.70 14.53 -14.28
CA THR A 75 -0.75 13.36 -13.39
C THR A 75 -1.30 12.16 -14.18
N TYR A 76 -1.18 10.96 -13.62
CA TYR A 76 -1.48 9.72 -14.35
C TYR A 76 -2.30 8.76 -13.47
N PRO A 77 -3.08 7.86 -14.10
CA PRO A 77 -3.75 6.78 -13.37
C PRO A 77 -2.73 5.99 -12.55
N THR A 78 -3.00 5.84 -11.26
CA THR A 78 -2.06 5.24 -10.31
C THR A 78 -2.79 4.24 -9.41
N ILE A 79 -2.16 3.10 -9.18
CA ILE A 79 -2.63 2.09 -8.24
C ILE A 79 -1.58 1.83 -7.15
N GLU A 80 -2.03 1.35 -6.01
CA GLU A 80 -1.21 0.89 -4.90
C GLU A 80 -1.61 -0.55 -4.55
N ILE A 81 -0.61 -1.43 -4.41
CA ILE A 81 -0.83 -2.79 -3.88
C ILE A 81 -0.53 -2.74 -2.38
N GLN A 82 -1.55 -2.88 -1.56
CA GLN A 82 -1.43 -2.86 -0.10
C GLN A 82 -1.45 -4.27 0.47
N GLY A 83 -0.74 -4.51 1.58
CA GLY A 83 -0.72 -5.82 2.25
C GLY A 83 0.05 -6.91 1.48
N TYR A 84 0.84 -6.56 0.48
CA TYR A 84 1.67 -7.49 -0.30
C TYR A 84 3.08 -6.95 -0.48
N HIS A 85 4.08 -7.81 -0.29
CA HIS A 85 5.48 -7.49 -0.58
C HIS A 85 6.10 -8.62 -1.40
N GLY A 86 6.45 -8.33 -2.64
CA GLY A 86 7.03 -9.30 -3.56
C GLY A 86 6.81 -8.91 -5.02
N PRO A 87 7.33 -9.71 -5.97
CA PRO A 87 7.09 -9.50 -7.39
C PRO A 87 5.61 -9.65 -7.75
N ALA A 88 5.06 -8.70 -8.50
CA ALA A 88 3.68 -8.76 -8.98
C ALA A 88 3.62 -8.48 -10.48
N LYS A 89 2.64 -9.08 -11.17
CA LYS A 89 2.32 -8.78 -12.56
C LYS A 89 0.97 -8.07 -12.61
N ILE A 90 0.95 -6.86 -13.15
CA ILE A 90 -0.26 -6.07 -13.36
C ILE A 90 -0.65 -6.18 -14.84
N VAL A 91 -1.92 -6.50 -15.09
CA VAL A 91 -2.51 -6.50 -16.43
C VAL A 91 -3.60 -5.44 -16.45
N ILE A 92 -3.58 -4.60 -17.47
CA ILE A 92 -4.56 -3.54 -17.67
C ILE A 92 -5.34 -3.91 -18.93
N SER A 93 -6.66 -3.80 -18.90
CA SER A 93 -7.52 -4.11 -20.04
C SER A 93 -8.65 -3.09 -20.14
N CYS A 94 -9.04 -2.76 -21.36
CA CYS A 94 -10.21 -1.93 -21.61
C CYS A 94 -11.48 -2.78 -21.53
N LEU A 95 -12.45 -2.34 -20.72
CA LEU A 95 -13.75 -3.00 -20.57
C LEU A 95 -14.89 -2.08 -21.03
N SER A 96 -16.02 -2.66 -21.41
CA SER A 96 -17.28 -1.95 -21.59
C SER A 96 -17.94 -1.64 -20.24
N THR A 97 -18.83 -0.66 -20.25
CA THR A 97 -19.64 -0.26 -19.08
C THR A 97 -20.90 -1.10 -18.92
N ASP A 98 -21.07 -2.16 -19.71
CA ASP A 98 -22.22 -3.06 -19.64
C ASP A 98 -22.15 -3.95 -18.39
N ASP A 99 -23.28 -4.52 -18.00
CA ASP A 99 -23.36 -5.56 -16.97
C ASP A 99 -23.83 -6.89 -17.60
N PRO A 100 -22.97 -7.93 -17.72
CA PRO A 100 -21.59 -7.99 -17.23
C PRO A 100 -20.58 -7.25 -18.12
N PRO A 101 -19.46 -6.75 -17.56
CA PRO A 101 -18.40 -6.10 -18.33
C PRO A 101 -17.80 -7.03 -19.37
N ARG A 102 -17.59 -6.53 -20.59
CA ARG A 102 -16.92 -7.26 -21.68
C ARG A 102 -15.65 -6.56 -22.10
N LEU A 103 -14.69 -7.29 -22.66
CA LEU A 103 -13.49 -6.69 -23.25
C LEU A 103 -13.89 -5.73 -24.37
N HIS A 104 -13.38 -4.50 -24.30
CA HIS A 104 -13.65 -3.49 -25.31
C HIS A 104 -12.82 -3.80 -26.56
N PRO A 105 -13.35 -3.59 -27.79
CA PRO A 105 -12.57 -3.72 -29.03
C PRO A 105 -11.40 -2.71 -29.16
N TYR A 106 -11.30 -1.73 -28.25
CA TYR A 106 -10.19 -0.77 -28.26
C TYR A 106 -9.02 -1.32 -27.47
N ARG A 107 -7.82 -1.05 -27.98
CA ARG A 107 -6.57 -1.56 -27.44
C ARG A 107 -5.78 -0.47 -26.73
N LEU A 108 -5.18 -0.79 -25.58
CA LEU A 108 -4.19 0.08 -24.97
C LEU A 108 -2.92 0.06 -25.81
N ILE A 109 -2.38 1.23 -26.14
CA ILE A 109 -1.14 1.34 -26.89
C ILE A 109 -0.21 2.19 -26.06
N GLY A 110 0.98 1.68 -25.79
CA GLY A 110 1.92 2.34 -24.90
C GLY A 110 3.36 2.12 -25.35
N ARG A 111 4.27 2.40 -24.43
CA ARG A 111 5.70 2.13 -24.57
C ARG A 111 5.95 0.64 -24.88
N PRO A 112 7.12 0.24 -25.42
CA PRO A 112 7.41 -1.15 -25.83
C PRO A 112 7.15 -2.24 -24.77
N GLU A 113 7.02 -1.87 -23.49
CA GLU A 113 6.63 -2.76 -22.39
C GLU A 113 5.13 -3.10 -22.38
N CYS A 114 4.27 -2.31 -23.05
CA CYS A 114 2.86 -2.58 -23.27
C CYS A 114 2.69 -3.59 -24.41
N ARG A 115 2.83 -4.89 -24.09
CA ARG A 115 2.67 -5.99 -25.05
C ARG A 115 1.24 -6.53 -25.00
N HIS A 116 0.63 -6.69 -26.18
CA HIS A 116 -0.70 -7.28 -26.44
C HIS A 116 -1.93 -6.40 -26.21
N GLY A 117 -1.73 -5.15 -25.79
CA GLY A 117 -2.82 -4.22 -25.63
C GLY A 117 -3.44 -4.21 -24.26
#